data_AF-A0A315WSU0-F1
#
_entry.id   AF-A0A315WSU0-F1
#
_cell.length_a   1.000
_cell.length_b   1.000
_cell.length_c   1.000
_cell.angle_alpha   90.00
_cell.angle_beta   90.00
_cell.angle_gamma   90.00
#
_symmetry.space_group_name_H-M   'P 1'
#
loop_
_entity.id
_entity.type
_entity.pdbx_description
1 polymer ?
#
loop_
_entity_poly.entity_id
_entity_poly.type
_entity_poly.pdbx_seq_one_letter_code
_entity_poly.pdbx_strand_id
1 'polypeptide(L)'
;MRPPDTNVINLRPEAPKVEPDRPSWGVYEHWVTNEKGRRLKPGVYWHGFKRSASDDDGDDDKADRPITDEWISTPVTVAARTTNSDDGSEGRFLRLLTDSGPKEWIIPMEVFGGSGEDARRTLFGMGVIIALKKRGQFMEYLLDQRPAEVFATTCRPGWHESGAFVLPGRTIGSDKVRYQASAKGQNLFSVRGSLEGWKAEVAAKCEGNPVLTLAIGCALAGPLLSLVGVLGGGVHLVGDSSSGKSLAQLIGSSVWGDPGIFAASWDMTKGGLEIEASSRNDTMLPLDEIKRADPKRVQEMAYSLANGQGKGTMTRDREARGKLSWRLLALSSGERSLSEHAAISGNAAHAGAELRMVDVNAGTRTHRAFDELHGLEGADFHRQLTVAVGANHGHIGPAFVEKLLASDDRPGLLEDFAGIRAQFAEDNAQAGRVADRFAVIALAGEMAIAYGLLPWTPGAALADCQLLYGEWLSRVGGGNAEDRQILAGILDFIDKHGTSRFSDVEDQTPDTKVFNRAGYWEVVGAKRLYLFNKSALTEAAHGHGLARVVKALEGAAALAKHDTDRDSRRTKKYRLPAGGSARLYVIDPDAMDSEGGGL
;
A
#
# COMPACT_ATOMS: atom_id res chain seq x y z
N MET A 1 23.28 78.48 19.78
CA MET A 1 23.01 77.03 19.79
C MET A 1 22.08 76.73 18.63
N ARG A 2 22.57 76.09 17.56
CA ARG A 2 21.71 75.54 16.50
C ARG A 2 21.02 74.28 17.03
N PRO A 3 19.75 74.00 16.68
CA PRO A 3 19.13 72.75 17.07
C PRO A 3 19.89 71.59 16.39
N PRO A 4 19.97 70.41 17.01
CA PRO A 4 20.60 69.26 16.39
C PRO A 4 19.79 68.87 15.16
N ASP A 5 20.45 68.82 14.00
CA ASP A 5 19.91 68.23 12.79
C ASP A 5 19.50 66.79 13.11
N THR A 6 18.20 66.52 13.08
CA THR A 6 17.63 65.18 13.17
C THR A 6 18.02 64.43 11.90
N ASN A 7 19.22 63.86 11.89
CA ASN A 7 19.66 62.88 10.91
C ASN A 7 18.89 61.56 11.13
N VAL A 8 17.59 61.57 10.83
CA VAL A 8 16.82 60.35 10.65
C VAL A 8 17.08 59.87 9.24
N ILE A 9 18.10 59.03 9.08
CA ILE A 9 18.27 58.25 7.85
C ILE A 9 17.02 57.37 7.74
N ASN A 10 16.17 57.65 6.75
CA ASN A 10 14.96 56.91 6.50
C ASN A 10 15.34 55.55 5.89
N LEU A 11 15.73 54.59 6.73
CA LEU A 11 16.18 53.25 6.34
C LEU A 11 15.07 52.36 5.73
N ARG A 12 13.88 52.92 5.48
CA ARG A 12 12.71 52.16 5.02
C ARG A 12 12.39 52.58 3.59
N PRO A 13 12.40 51.65 2.61
CA PRO A 13 12.00 51.96 1.24
C PRO A 13 10.58 52.53 1.20
N GLU A 14 10.33 53.46 0.27
CA GLU A 14 9.00 54.03 0.05
C GLU A 14 8.00 52.91 -0.27
N ALA A 15 6.91 52.86 0.50
CA ALA A 15 5.90 51.82 0.35
C ALA A 15 4.96 52.19 -0.82
N PRO A 16 4.62 51.24 -1.70
CA PRO A 16 3.75 51.49 -2.85
C PRO A 16 2.41 52.08 -2.42
N LYS A 17 1.92 53.07 -3.19
CA LYS A 17 0.63 53.72 -2.94
C LYS A 17 -0.51 52.84 -3.47
N VAL A 18 -1.57 52.69 -2.69
CA VAL A 18 -2.78 51.93 -3.05
C VAL A 18 -4.04 52.79 -2.87
N GLU A 19 -4.99 52.66 -3.79
CA GLU A 19 -6.29 53.36 -3.80
C GLU A 19 -7.41 52.31 -3.94
N PRO A 20 -7.85 51.68 -2.84
CA PRO A 20 -8.84 50.60 -2.88
C PRO A 20 -10.25 51.14 -3.17
N ASP A 21 -11.03 50.39 -3.96
CA ASP A 21 -12.43 50.72 -4.26
C ASP A 21 -13.32 50.44 -3.04
N ARG A 22 -13.85 51.47 -2.37
CA ARG A 22 -14.50 51.34 -1.05
C ARG A 22 -16.03 51.19 -1.18
N PRO A 23 -16.71 50.33 -0.40
CA PRO A 23 -16.15 49.42 0.60
C PRO A 23 -15.61 48.13 -0.03
N SER A 24 -14.46 47.65 0.44
CA SER A 24 -13.86 46.42 -0.06
C SER A 24 -12.94 45.74 0.94
N TRP A 25 -12.69 44.46 0.66
CA TRP A 25 -11.60 43.69 1.24
C TRP A 25 -10.30 43.99 0.49
N GLY A 26 -9.23 44.32 1.22
CA GLY A 26 -7.89 44.47 0.69
C GLY A 26 -6.93 43.48 1.33
N VAL A 27 -6.06 42.83 0.56
CA VAL A 27 -4.98 41.97 1.08
C VAL A 27 -3.65 42.51 0.62
N TYR A 28 -2.76 42.82 1.56
CA TYR A 28 -1.44 43.38 1.27
C TYR A 28 -0.36 42.47 1.85
N GLU A 29 0.51 41.93 0.98
CA GLU A 29 1.65 41.09 1.39
C GLU A 29 2.84 41.91 1.90
N HIS A 30 2.89 43.19 1.56
CA HIS A 30 3.94 44.12 1.93
C HIS A 30 3.34 45.40 2.53
N TRP A 31 4.20 46.26 3.08
CA TRP A 31 3.77 47.59 3.55
C TRP A 31 3.26 48.40 2.35
N VAL A 32 2.11 49.06 2.51
CA VAL A 32 1.52 49.94 1.48
C VAL A 32 1.14 51.29 2.09
N THR A 33 0.94 52.29 1.26
CA THR A 33 0.48 53.63 1.67
C THR A 33 -0.89 53.90 1.06
N ASN A 34 -1.88 54.29 1.86
CA ASN A 34 -3.22 54.59 1.34
C ASN A 34 -3.29 55.98 0.67
N GLU A 35 -4.46 56.32 0.11
CA GLU A 35 -4.78 57.63 -0.52
C GLU A 35 -4.42 58.85 0.34
N LYS A 36 -4.55 58.73 1.68
CA LYS A 36 -4.25 59.80 2.64
C LYS A 36 -2.80 59.80 3.16
N GLY A 37 -1.91 59.03 2.54
CA GLY A 37 -0.50 58.94 2.95
C GLY A 37 -0.28 58.11 4.21
N ARG A 38 -1.30 57.42 4.72
CA ARG A 38 -1.16 56.55 5.90
C ARG A 38 -0.53 55.23 5.50
N ARG A 39 0.55 54.87 6.19
CA ARG A 39 1.23 53.59 6.02
C ARG A 39 0.43 52.45 6.68
N LEU A 40 0.06 51.45 5.90
CA LEU A 40 -0.63 50.23 6.30
C LEU A 40 0.38 49.07 6.38
N LYS A 41 0.28 48.28 7.46
CA LYS A 41 1.11 47.07 7.63
C LYS A 41 0.58 45.93 6.76
N PRO A 42 1.38 44.90 6.44
CA PRO A 42 0.89 43.72 5.74
C PRO A 42 -0.32 43.11 6.46
N GLY A 43 -1.36 42.76 5.71
CA GLY A 43 -2.54 42.13 6.28
C GLY A 43 -3.78 42.13 5.40
N VAL A 44 -4.83 41.50 5.93
CA VAL A 44 -6.19 41.65 5.44
C VAL A 44 -6.82 42.89 6.09
N TYR A 45 -7.41 43.74 5.27
CA TYR A 45 -8.08 44.97 5.67
C TYR A 45 -9.53 44.99 5.20
N TRP A 46 -10.39 45.56 6.02
CA TRP A 46 -11.66 46.11 5.58
C TRP A 46 -11.48 47.61 5.32
N HIS A 47 -11.67 48.02 4.07
CA HIS A 47 -11.68 49.42 3.66
C HIS A 47 -13.13 49.88 3.57
N GLY A 48 -13.51 50.89 4.36
CA GLY A 48 -14.88 51.38 4.39
C GLY A 48 -14.97 52.88 4.62
N PHE A 49 -16.18 53.31 4.93
CA PHE A 49 -16.51 54.67 5.34
C PHE A 49 -17.01 54.66 6.79
N LYS A 50 -16.69 55.70 7.55
CA LYS A 50 -17.23 55.89 8.90
C LYS A 50 -18.72 56.21 8.79
N ARG A 51 -19.58 55.40 9.42
CA ARG A 51 -21.02 55.70 9.53
C ARG A 51 -21.22 56.98 10.34
N SER A 52 -21.97 57.93 9.79
CA SER A 52 -22.46 59.11 10.52
C SER A 52 -23.79 58.77 11.19
N ALA A 53 -24.13 59.41 12.31
CA ALA A 53 -25.43 59.24 12.97
C ALA A 53 -26.60 59.89 12.19
N SER A 54 -26.31 60.55 11.05
CA SER A 54 -27.27 61.27 10.20
C SER A 54 -27.63 60.56 8.89
N ASP A 55 -27.23 59.29 8.71
CA ASP A 55 -27.38 58.57 7.43
C ASP A 55 -28.81 58.01 7.16
N ASP A 56 -29.84 58.42 7.92
CA ASP A 56 -31.22 57.92 7.75
C ASP A 56 -32.10 58.79 6.83
N ASP A 57 -31.63 59.99 6.44
CA ASP A 57 -32.35 60.86 5.51
C ASP A 57 -31.36 61.70 4.68
N GLY A 58 -31.36 61.50 3.35
CA GLY A 58 -30.92 62.54 2.42
C GLY A 58 -29.60 62.31 1.68
N ASP A 59 -29.68 62.58 0.39
CA ASP A 59 -28.66 62.51 -0.66
C ASP A 59 -27.53 63.55 -0.48
N ASP A 60 -26.64 63.33 0.50
CA ASP A 60 -25.42 64.15 0.68
C ASP A 60 -24.20 63.54 -0.02
N ASP A 61 -23.48 64.41 -0.75
CA ASP A 61 -22.33 64.15 -1.61
C ASP A 61 -21.40 63.01 -1.10
N LYS A 62 -21.26 61.96 -1.92
CA LYS A 62 -20.38 60.80 -1.67
C LYS A 62 -18.90 61.16 -1.42
N ALA A 63 -18.48 62.40 -1.64
CA ALA A 63 -17.08 62.81 -1.73
C ALA A 63 -16.37 63.06 -0.39
N ASP A 64 -17.07 63.27 0.74
CA ASP A 64 -16.41 63.70 2.00
C ASP A 64 -16.64 62.78 3.21
N ARG A 65 -17.03 61.52 2.99
CA ARG A 65 -17.17 60.54 4.07
C ARG A 65 -15.79 60.16 4.65
N PRO A 66 -15.60 60.17 5.99
CA PRO A 66 -14.31 59.80 6.57
C PRO A 66 -13.96 58.34 6.26
N ILE A 67 -12.89 58.11 5.51
CA ILE A 67 -12.41 56.75 5.21
C ILE A 67 -11.96 56.01 6.47
N THR A 68 -12.20 54.70 6.51
CA THR A 68 -11.74 53.80 7.56
C THR A 68 -10.96 52.64 6.95
N ASP A 69 -9.80 52.32 7.55
CA ASP A 69 -8.97 51.17 7.18
C ASP A 69 -8.77 50.32 8.44
N GLU A 70 -9.48 49.20 8.52
CA GLU A 70 -9.46 48.30 9.68
C GLU A 70 -8.59 47.09 9.39
N TRP A 71 -7.49 46.92 10.12
CA TRP A 71 -6.65 45.72 10.02
C TRP A 71 -7.31 44.54 10.73
N ILE A 72 -7.47 43.42 10.03
CA ILE A 72 -8.21 42.24 10.50
C ILE A 72 -7.25 41.11 10.87
N SER A 73 -6.32 40.77 9.97
CA SER A 73 -5.37 39.68 10.18
C SER A 73 -4.05 39.90 9.44
N THR A 74 -3.06 39.02 9.69
CA THR A 74 -1.92 38.81 8.78
C THR A 74 -2.42 38.50 7.36
N PRO A 75 -1.59 38.65 6.32
CA PRO A 75 -2.04 38.43 4.95
C PRO A 75 -2.54 36.99 4.77
N VAL A 76 -3.81 36.87 4.38
CA VAL A 76 -4.49 35.62 4.10
C VAL A 76 -5.25 35.82 2.81
N THR A 77 -4.85 35.13 1.74
CA THR A 77 -5.49 35.21 0.43
C THR A 77 -6.31 33.95 0.19
N VAL A 78 -7.58 34.12 -0.16
CA VAL A 78 -8.42 33.00 -0.63
C VAL A 78 -8.14 32.78 -2.11
N ALA A 79 -7.25 31.85 -2.41
CA ALA A 79 -6.72 31.67 -3.76
C ALA A 79 -7.64 30.84 -4.66
N ALA A 80 -8.38 29.88 -4.11
CA ALA A 80 -9.33 29.06 -4.88
C ALA A 80 -10.48 28.53 -4.00
N ARG A 81 -11.59 28.16 -4.64
CA ARG A 81 -12.60 27.28 -4.02
C ARG A 81 -12.12 25.84 -4.16
N THR A 82 -12.49 24.98 -3.23
CA THR A 82 -12.14 23.55 -3.31
C THR A 82 -13.38 22.68 -3.26
N THR A 83 -13.35 21.57 -3.99
CA THR A 83 -14.34 20.49 -3.90
C THR A 83 -13.61 19.17 -3.70
N ASN A 84 -13.96 18.43 -2.65
CA ASN A 84 -13.36 17.13 -2.37
C ASN A 84 -13.94 16.07 -3.31
N SER A 85 -13.10 15.42 -4.09
CA SER A 85 -13.49 14.38 -5.04
C SER A 85 -13.99 13.10 -4.37
N ASP A 86 -13.67 12.89 -3.08
CA ASP A 86 -14.06 11.67 -2.36
C ASP A 86 -15.48 11.74 -1.77
N ASP A 87 -15.91 12.92 -1.29
CA ASP A 87 -17.20 13.10 -0.58
C ASP A 87 -18.03 14.30 -1.03
N GLY A 88 -17.53 15.13 -1.96
CA GLY A 88 -18.20 16.32 -2.47
C GLY A 88 -18.15 17.53 -1.54
N SER A 89 -17.47 17.45 -0.39
CA SER A 89 -17.38 18.57 0.55
C SER A 89 -16.67 19.78 -0.05
N GLU A 90 -17.17 20.98 0.26
CA GLU A 90 -16.59 22.23 -0.23
C GLU A 90 -15.63 22.86 0.78
N GLY A 91 -14.67 23.63 0.27
CA GLY A 91 -13.71 24.38 1.08
C GLY A 91 -13.20 25.65 0.41
N ARG A 92 -12.23 26.27 1.08
CA ARG A 92 -11.43 27.38 0.55
C ARG A 92 -9.96 27.06 0.68
N PHE A 93 -9.21 27.27 -0.41
CA PHE A 93 -7.77 27.17 -0.42
C PHE A 93 -7.15 28.52 -0.05
N LEU A 94 -6.43 28.54 1.08
CA LEU A 94 -5.83 29.74 1.66
C LEU A 94 -4.32 29.74 1.44
N ARG A 95 -3.80 30.88 0.99
CA ARG A 95 -2.37 31.20 1.07
C ARG A 95 -2.14 32.17 2.23
N LEU A 96 -1.30 31.78 3.16
CA LEU A 96 -1.04 32.46 4.42
C LEU A 96 0.39 33.01 4.37
N LEU A 97 0.58 34.31 4.55
CA LEU A 97 1.92 34.87 4.72
C LEU A 97 2.19 35.10 6.20
N THR A 98 3.08 34.28 6.77
CA THR A 98 3.44 34.32 8.20
C THR A 98 4.90 34.70 8.37
N ASP A 99 5.31 35.07 9.59
CA ASP A 99 6.72 35.37 9.90
C ASP A 99 7.64 34.16 9.66
N SER A 100 7.10 32.95 9.73
CA SER A 100 7.81 31.70 9.41
C SER A 100 7.86 31.36 7.92
N GLY A 101 7.29 32.21 7.06
CA GLY A 101 7.18 32.01 5.62
C GLY A 101 5.74 31.77 5.13
N PRO A 102 5.57 31.62 3.81
CA PRO A 102 4.28 31.31 3.19
C PRO A 102 3.84 29.88 3.55
N LYS A 103 2.55 29.72 3.82
CA LYS A 103 1.91 28.43 4.12
C LYS A 103 0.62 28.30 3.33
N GLU A 104 0.27 27.07 3.00
CA GLU A 104 -0.98 26.75 2.31
C GLU A 104 -1.87 25.92 3.22
N TRP A 105 -3.17 26.21 3.22
CA TRP A 105 -4.13 25.43 4.01
C TRP A 105 -5.51 25.44 3.37
N ILE A 106 -6.18 24.29 3.43
CA ILE A 106 -7.57 24.15 2.98
C ILE A 106 -8.46 24.20 4.21
N ILE A 107 -9.33 25.20 4.26
CA ILE A 107 -10.37 25.31 5.30
C ILE A 107 -11.68 24.68 4.78
N PRO A 108 -12.25 23.69 5.48
CA PRO A 108 -13.57 23.14 5.13
C PRO A 108 -14.68 24.17 5.37
N MET A 109 -15.67 24.21 4.48
CA MET A 109 -16.81 25.14 4.61
C MET A 109 -17.70 24.84 5.82
N GLU A 110 -17.73 23.59 6.29
CA GLU A 110 -18.52 23.17 7.47
C GLU A 110 -18.12 23.92 8.75
N VAL A 111 -16.86 24.38 8.84
CA VAL A 111 -16.37 25.11 10.01
C VAL A 111 -17.11 26.45 10.21
N PHE A 112 -17.71 27.00 9.15
CA PHE A 112 -18.51 28.22 9.21
C PHE A 112 -19.94 28.01 9.72
N GLY A 113 -20.41 26.76 9.82
CA GLY A 113 -21.71 26.44 10.43
C GLY A 113 -21.73 26.57 11.96
N GLY A 114 -20.54 26.55 12.60
CA GLY A 114 -20.36 26.70 14.05
C GLY A 114 -19.62 27.98 14.45
N SER A 115 -18.95 27.97 15.60
CA SER A 115 -18.20 29.13 16.10
C SER A 115 -16.92 29.44 15.31
N GLY A 116 -16.43 28.51 14.48
CA GLY A 116 -15.16 28.61 13.77
C GLY A 116 -13.90 28.50 14.64
N GLU A 117 -14.04 28.01 15.89
CA GLU A 117 -12.92 27.95 16.84
C GLU A 117 -11.80 27.03 16.37
N ASP A 118 -12.11 25.85 15.83
CA ASP A 118 -11.12 24.88 15.37
C ASP A 118 -10.29 25.40 14.20
N ALA A 119 -10.93 26.12 13.25
CA ALA A 119 -10.20 26.79 12.17
C ALA A 119 -9.26 27.87 12.71
N ARG A 120 -9.74 28.73 13.63
CA ARG A 120 -8.88 29.75 14.25
C ARG A 120 -7.72 29.14 15.03
N ARG A 121 -7.95 28.06 15.78
CA ARG A 121 -6.88 27.36 16.52
C ARG A 121 -5.80 26.85 15.57
N THR A 122 -6.20 26.32 14.41
CA THR A 122 -5.29 25.83 13.38
C THR A 122 -4.52 26.98 12.72
N LEU A 123 -5.20 28.08 12.35
CA LEU A 123 -4.60 29.30 11.83
C LEU A 123 -3.56 29.91 12.80
N PHE A 124 -3.89 30.01 14.09
CA PHE A 124 -2.95 30.46 15.12
C PHE A 124 -1.75 29.51 15.25
N GLY A 125 -1.97 28.20 15.20
CA GLY A 125 -0.89 27.21 15.19
C GLY A 125 0.04 27.32 13.96
N MET A 126 -0.48 27.83 12.83
CA MET A 126 0.31 28.14 11.64
C MET A 126 1.01 29.50 11.71
N GLY A 127 0.72 30.34 12.71
CA GLY A 127 1.33 31.67 12.88
C GLY A 127 0.51 32.83 12.30
N VAL A 128 -0.74 32.58 11.89
CA VAL A 128 -1.66 33.65 11.46
C VAL A 128 -2.13 34.43 12.68
N ILE A 129 -2.08 35.76 12.62
CA ILE A 129 -2.58 36.62 13.70
C ILE A 129 -3.90 37.25 13.25
N ILE A 130 -4.95 37.15 14.07
CA ILE A 130 -6.27 37.73 13.83
C ILE A 130 -6.59 38.68 14.99
N ALA A 131 -6.99 39.91 14.69
CA ALA A 131 -7.38 40.88 15.70
C ALA A 131 -8.57 40.36 16.53
N LEU A 132 -8.40 40.34 17.86
CA LEU A 132 -9.34 39.69 18.79
C LEU A 132 -10.79 40.16 18.63
N LYS A 133 -10.99 41.47 18.45
CA LYS A 133 -12.31 42.09 18.28
C LYS A 133 -12.90 41.92 16.87
N LYS A 134 -12.10 41.42 15.91
CA LYS A 134 -12.46 41.34 14.48
C LYS A 134 -12.53 39.89 13.98
N ARG A 135 -12.65 38.91 14.88
CA ARG A 135 -12.77 37.49 14.53
C ARG A 135 -13.99 37.18 13.66
N GLY A 136 -15.13 37.82 13.92
CA GLY A 136 -16.34 37.69 13.08
C GLY A 136 -16.10 38.22 11.66
N GLN A 137 -15.60 39.45 11.55
CA GLN A 137 -15.24 40.06 10.26
C GLN A 137 -14.20 39.25 9.46
N PHE A 138 -13.26 38.58 10.14
CA PHE A 138 -12.33 37.67 9.46
C PHE A 138 -13.04 36.45 8.85
N MET A 139 -14.05 35.90 9.53
CA MET A 139 -14.82 34.78 8.97
C MET A 139 -15.73 35.26 7.82
N GLU A 140 -16.33 36.44 7.94
CA GLU A 140 -17.08 37.10 6.85
C GLU A 140 -16.20 37.31 5.63
N TYR A 141 -14.97 37.83 5.82
CA TYR A 141 -13.99 37.97 4.74
C TYR A 141 -13.81 36.65 3.96
N LEU A 142 -13.56 35.54 4.66
CA LEU A 142 -13.35 34.23 4.02
C LEU A 142 -14.59 33.73 3.26
N LEU A 143 -15.80 34.03 3.76
CA LEU A 143 -17.07 33.65 3.13
C LEU A 143 -17.37 34.49 1.88
N ASP A 144 -17.06 35.79 1.93
CA ASP A 144 -17.29 36.75 0.85
C ASP A 144 -16.38 36.51 -0.35
N GLN A 145 -15.20 35.91 -0.14
CA GLN A 145 -14.27 35.66 -1.23
C GLN A 145 -14.83 34.63 -2.23
N ARG A 146 -14.90 35.03 -3.50
CA ARG A 146 -15.34 34.22 -4.64
C ARG A 146 -14.27 34.15 -5.73
N PRO A 147 -13.14 33.46 -5.51
CA PRO A 147 -12.16 33.26 -6.56
C PRO A 147 -12.75 32.44 -7.71
N ALA A 148 -12.35 32.78 -8.95
CA ALA A 148 -12.78 32.06 -10.15
C ALA A 148 -12.20 30.64 -10.20
N GLU A 149 -10.97 30.46 -9.70
CA GLU A 149 -10.29 29.17 -9.66
C GLU A 149 -10.99 28.18 -8.71
N VAL A 150 -11.05 26.93 -9.17
CA VAL A 150 -11.61 25.80 -8.43
C VAL A 150 -10.60 24.66 -8.46
N PHE A 151 -10.23 24.18 -7.28
CA PHE A 151 -9.29 23.08 -7.09
C PHE A 151 -10.04 21.82 -6.63
N ALA A 152 -9.61 20.66 -7.09
CA ALA A 152 -10.06 19.39 -6.53
C ALA A 152 -9.22 19.04 -5.29
N THR A 153 -9.83 18.42 -4.28
CA THR A 153 -9.12 17.89 -3.13
C THR A 153 -9.40 16.41 -2.93
N THR A 154 -8.47 15.69 -2.32
CA THR A 154 -8.67 14.29 -1.94
C THR A 154 -7.93 13.99 -0.65
N CYS A 155 -8.46 13.06 0.13
CA CYS A 155 -7.78 12.53 1.32
C CYS A 155 -7.02 11.23 1.04
N ARG A 156 -6.97 10.78 -0.23
CA ARG A 156 -6.28 9.56 -0.64
C ARG A 156 -5.00 9.89 -1.43
N PRO A 157 -3.84 9.37 -1.00
CA PRO A 157 -2.63 9.42 -1.83
C PRO A 157 -2.77 8.56 -3.07
N GLY A 158 -1.94 8.79 -4.08
CA GLY A 158 -1.89 8.02 -5.33
C GLY A 158 -2.57 8.70 -6.51
N TRP A 159 -3.06 7.91 -7.46
CA TRP A 159 -3.68 8.43 -8.68
C TRP A 159 -5.05 9.07 -8.40
N HIS A 160 -5.17 10.34 -8.79
CA HIS A 160 -6.43 11.07 -8.86
C HIS A 160 -7.06 10.91 -10.26
N GLU A 161 -8.39 11.04 -10.36
CA GLU A 161 -9.13 10.92 -11.63
C GLU A 161 -8.68 11.90 -12.71
N SER A 162 -8.09 13.04 -12.32
CA SER A 162 -7.53 14.02 -13.25
C SER A 162 -6.22 13.56 -13.91
N GLY A 163 -5.70 12.39 -13.57
CA GLY A 163 -4.37 11.91 -13.98
C GLY A 163 -3.22 12.47 -13.14
N ALA A 164 -3.50 13.26 -12.09
CA ALA A 164 -2.48 13.74 -11.17
C ALA A 164 -2.12 12.66 -10.15
N PHE A 165 -0.86 12.63 -9.71
CA PHE A 165 -0.42 11.79 -8.61
C PHE A 165 -0.34 12.63 -7.33
N VAL A 166 -1.19 12.34 -6.36
CA VAL A 166 -1.37 13.12 -5.15
C VAL A 166 -0.64 12.48 -3.99
N LEU A 167 0.21 13.23 -3.29
CA LEU A 167 0.85 12.84 -2.04
C LEU A 167 0.55 13.89 -0.96
N PRO A 168 0.58 13.51 0.33
CA PRO A 168 0.64 14.48 1.42
C PRO A 168 1.79 15.47 1.20
N GLY A 169 1.44 16.75 1.02
CA GLY A 169 2.41 17.84 0.84
C GLY A 169 2.96 18.04 -0.58
N ARG A 170 2.63 17.17 -1.55
CA ARG A 170 3.08 17.33 -2.95
C ARG A 170 2.07 16.72 -3.92
N THR A 171 1.81 17.40 -5.03
CA THR A 171 1.01 16.84 -6.13
C THR A 171 1.81 16.95 -7.42
N ILE A 172 1.83 15.88 -8.20
CA ILE A 172 2.60 15.73 -9.43
C ILE A 172 1.62 15.64 -10.60
N GLY A 173 1.90 16.36 -11.69
CA GLY A 173 1.04 16.36 -12.89
C GLY A 173 -0.15 17.32 -12.85
N SER A 174 -0.40 18.03 -11.73
CA SER A 174 -1.40 19.10 -11.69
C SER A 174 -1.13 20.11 -10.57
N ASP A 175 -1.40 21.37 -10.85
CA ASP A 175 -1.41 22.50 -9.91
C ASP A 175 -2.80 22.78 -9.33
N LYS A 176 -3.84 22.08 -9.79
CA LYS A 176 -5.26 22.26 -9.38
C LYS A 176 -5.80 21.16 -8.49
N VAL A 177 -4.99 20.15 -8.16
CA VAL A 177 -5.37 19.09 -7.20
C VAL A 177 -4.53 19.22 -5.95
N ARG A 178 -5.12 19.05 -4.77
CA ARG A 178 -4.41 19.09 -3.48
C ARG A 178 -4.81 17.94 -2.56
N TYR A 179 -3.85 17.45 -1.81
CA TYR A 179 -4.13 16.55 -0.69
C TYR A 179 -4.76 17.32 0.47
N GLN A 180 -5.89 16.84 0.99
CA GLN A 180 -6.56 17.38 2.17
C GLN A 180 -6.57 16.31 3.27
N ALA A 181 -5.77 16.54 4.30
CA ALA A 181 -5.71 15.64 5.44
C ALA A 181 -7.04 15.66 6.22
N SER A 182 -7.62 14.48 6.47
CA SER A 182 -8.80 14.33 7.34
C SER A 182 -8.47 14.40 8.83
N ALA A 183 -7.20 14.19 9.21
CA ALA A 183 -6.68 14.29 10.58
C ALA A 183 -5.18 14.65 10.58
N LYS A 184 -4.63 15.03 11.75
CA LYS A 184 -3.17 15.15 11.95
C LYS A 184 -2.52 13.76 11.89
N GLY A 185 -2.18 13.30 10.70
CA GLY A 185 -1.40 12.08 10.46
C GLY A 185 0.10 12.31 10.56
N GLN A 186 0.87 11.22 10.65
CA GLN A 186 2.33 11.28 10.51
C GLN A 186 2.69 11.69 9.06
N ASN A 187 3.78 12.45 8.90
CA ASN A 187 4.28 12.81 7.58
C ASN A 187 5.05 11.63 6.97
N LEU A 188 4.34 10.74 6.28
CA LEU A 188 4.93 9.52 5.70
C LEU A 188 5.89 9.84 4.55
N PHE A 189 5.59 10.86 3.74
CA PHE A 189 6.31 11.16 2.48
C PHE A 189 7.35 12.27 2.66
N SER A 190 8.07 12.25 3.77
CA SER A 190 9.12 13.22 4.06
C SER A 190 10.31 13.06 3.11
N VAL A 191 11.03 14.16 2.86
CA VAL A 191 12.21 14.18 1.99
C VAL A 191 13.42 14.65 2.79
N ARG A 192 14.54 13.94 2.67
CA ARG A 192 15.82 14.31 3.30
C ARG A 192 16.98 13.92 2.39
N GLY A 193 18.06 14.71 2.42
CA GLY A 193 19.24 14.46 1.59
C GLY A 193 19.01 14.84 0.14
N SER A 194 19.58 14.08 -0.79
CA SER A 194 19.46 14.36 -2.23
C SER A 194 19.21 13.10 -3.07
N LEU A 195 18.61 13.29 -4.25
CA LEU A 195 18.42 12.24 -5.25
C LEU A 195 19.76 11.58 -5.64
N GLU A 196 20.78 12.39 -5.93
CA GLU A 196 22.11 11.89 -6.32
C GLU A 196 22.82 11.18 -5.16
N GLY A 197 22.66 11.67 -3.92
CA GLY A 197 23.14 10.98 -2.72
C GLY A 197 22.49 9.60 -2.55
N TRP A 198 21.18 9.49 -2.76
CA TRP A 198 20.48 8.21 -2.74
C TRP A 198 21.00 7.25 -3.81
N LYS A 199 21.19 7.73 -5.04
CA LYS A 199 21.74 6.93 -6.15
C LYS A 199 23.14 6.39 -5.85
N ALA A 200 24.02 7.25 -5.34
CA ALA A 200 25.41 6.91 -5.09
C ALA A 200 25.60 6.01 -3.85
N GLU A 201 24.85 6.25 -2.77
CA GLU A 201 25.07 5.59 -1.48
C GLU A 201 24.14 4.39 -1.24
N VAL A 202 22.94 4.38 -1.85
CA VAL A 202 21.94 3.31 -1.69
C VAL A 202 21.85 2.47 -2.96
N ALA A 203 21.44 3.07 -4.08
CA ALA A 203 21.12 2.33 -5.30
C ALA A 203 22.32 1.56 -5.84
N ALA A 204 23.49 2.21 -5.93
CA ALA A 204 24.71 1.59 -6.45
C ALA A 204 25.20 0.38 -5.64
N LYS A 205 24.74 0.24 -4.39
CA LYS A 205 25.06 -0.89 -3.49
C LYS A 205 23.98 -1.97 -3.48
N CYS A 206 22.90 -1.78 -4.23
CA CYS A 206 21.83 -2.76 -4.36
C CYS A 206 21.96 -3.61 -5.65
N GLU A 207 22.72 -3.15 -6.65
CA GLU A 207 22.95 -3.93 -7.87
C GLU A 207 23.64 -5.26 -7.55
N GLY A 208 23.18 -6.35 -8.17
CA GLY A 208 23.68 -7.69 -7.88
C GLY A 208 23.11 -8.31 -6.60
N ASN A 209 22.18 -7.64 -5.91
CA ASN A 209 21.48 -8.17 -4.74
C ASN A 209 19.97 -8.30 -5.03
N PRO A 210 19.49 -9.46 -5.52
CA PRO A 210 18.11 -9.62 -5.99
C PRO A 210 17.03 -9.23 -4.98
N VAL A 211 17.23 -9.52 -3.70
CA VAL A 211 16.27 -9.13 -2.64
C VAL A 211 16.18 -7.61 -2.46
N LEU A 212 17.31 -6.90 -2.61
CA LEU A 212 17.35 -5.43 -2.51
C LEU A 212 16.77 -4.78 -3.77
N THR A 213 17.11 -5.31 -4.95
CA THR A 213 16.53 -4.93 -6.23
C THR A 213 15.01 -5.08 -6.21
N LEU A 214 14.52 -6.23 -5.74
CA LEU A 214 13.08 -6.50 -5.61
C LEU A 214 12.40 -5.50 -4.67
N ALA A 215 13.03 -5.13 -3.55
CA ALA A 215 12.46 -4.18 -2.60
C ALA A 215 12.26 -2.78 -3.22
N ILE A 216 13.24 -2.32 -4.00
CA ILE A 216 13.15 -1.05 -4.75
C ILE A 216 12.10 -1.15 -5.85
N GLY A 217 12.11 -2.23 -6.64
CA GLY A 217 11.10 -2.43 -7.69
C GLY A 217 9.68 -2.51 -7.13
N CYS A 218 9.49 -3.17 -5.98
CA CYS A 218 8.21 -3.24 -5.27
C CYS A 218 7.73 -1.85 -4.85
N ALA A 219 8.63 -0.98 -4.39
CA ALA A 219 8.35 0.42 -4.09
C ALA A 219 7.83 1.20 -5.31
N LEU A 220 8.45 0.96 -6.47
CA LEU A 220 8.20 1.68 -7.72
C LEU A 220 7.05 1.10 -8.56
N ALA A 221 6.64 -0.13 -8.29
CA ALA A 221 5.56 -0.79 -9.02
C ALA A 221 4.17 -0.24 -8.67
N GLY A 222 3.98 0.33 -7.48
CA GLY A 222 2.70 0.89 -7.01
C GLY A 222 2.00 1.79 -8.04
N PRO A 223 2.66 2.84 -8.56
CA PRO A 223 2.10 3.72 -9.58
C PRO A 223 1.74 3.01 -10.89
N LEU A 224 2.37 1.88 -11.22
CA LEU A 224 2.12 1.17 -12.47
C LEU A 224 0.89 0.26 -12.40
N LEU A 225 0.51 -0.23 -11.21
CA LEU A 225 -0.49 -1.29 -11.03
C LEU A 225 -1.79 -1.05 -11.83
N SER A 226 -2.39 0.13 -11.73
CA SER A 226 -3.61 0.43 -12.50
C SER A 226 -3.41 0.73 -13.97
N LEU A 227 -2.22 1.20 -14.33
CA LEU A 227 -1.90 1.53 -15.71
C LEU A 227 -1.81 0.24 -16.54
N VAL A 228 -1.22 -0.82 -15.94
CA VAL A 228 -1.03 -2.14 -16.55
C VAL A 228 -2.08 -3.19 -16.14
N GLY A 229 -3.03 -2.85 -15.28
CA GLY A 229 -4.13 -3.75 -14.89
C GLY A 229 -3.72 -4.88 -13.93
N VAL A 230 -2.62 -4.72 -13.20
CA VAL A 230 -2.14 -5.70 -12.21
C VAL A 230 -2.78 -5.42 -10.85
N LEU A 231 -3.33 -6.47 -10.23
CA LEU A 231 -3.91 -6.38 -8.88
C LEU A 231 -2.82 -6.22 -7.82
N GLY A 232 -3.22 -5.70 -6.66
CA GLY A 232 -2.35 -5.65 -5.49
C GLY A 232 -1.94 -7.04 -4.97
N GLY A 233 -1.27 -7.03 -3.82
CA GLY A 233 -0.76 -8.22 -3.17
C GLY A 233 0.52 -7.86 -2.44
N GLY A 234 1.44 -8.80 -2.34
CA GLY A 234 2.75 -8.50 -1.81
C GLY A 234 3.74 -9.62 -1.94
N VAL A 235 4.94 -9.32 -1.48
CA VAL A 235 6.05 -10.25 -1.31
C VAL A 235 6.30 -10.39 0.19
N HIS A 236 6.59 -11.60 0.62
CA HIS A 236 6.99 -11.93 1.98
C HIS A 236 8.43 -12.46 1.98
N LEU A 237 9.35 -11.67 2.54
CA LEU A 237 10.75 -12.06 2.68
C LEU A 237 10.88 -13.05 3.84
N VAL A 238 11.33 -14.27 3.53
CA VAL A 238 11.51 -15.36 4.50
C VAL A 238 12.98 -15.62 4.75
N GLY A 239 13.37 -15.71 6.02
CA GLY A 239 14.72 -16.11 6.41
C GLY A 239 14.98 -15.91 7.89
N ASP A 240 16.08 -16.49 8.40
CA ASP A 240 16.42 -16.43 9.82
C ASP A 240 16.57 -15.00 10.37
N SER A 241 16.45 -14.86 11.68
CA SER A 241 16.68 -13.57 12.34
C SER A 241 18.05 -12.99 11.96
N SER A 242 18.11 -11.66 11.82
CA SER A 242 19.32 -10.94 11.41
C SER A 242 19.88 -11.32 10.03
N SER A 243 19.02 -11.76 9.10
CA SER A 243 19.44 -12.09 7.73
C SER A 243 19.57 -10.89 6.78
N GLY A 244 18.98 -9.73 7.11
CA GLY A 244 18.97 -8.53 6.25
C GLY A 244 17.60 -8.16 5.66
N LYS A 245 16.54 -8.90 5.99
CA LYS A 245 15.15 -8.62 5.55
C LYS A 245 14.67 -7.20 5.89
N SER A 246 14.87 -6.78 7.13
CA SER A 246 14.44 -5.46 7.58
C SER A 246 15.19 -4.35 6.84
N LEU A 247 16.47 -4.57 6.48
CA LEU A 247 17.21 -3.62 5.65
C LEU A 247 16.59 -3.49 4.24
N ALA A 248 16.19 -4.60 3.62
CA ALA A 248 15.48 -4.55 2.33
C ALA A 248 14.19 -3.73 2.43
N GLN A 249 13.42 -3.88 3.52
CA GLN A 249 12.23 -3.06 3.77
C GLN A 249 12.56 -1.58 3.99
N LEU A 250 13.64 -1.26 4.72
CA LEU A 250 14.10 0.12 4.91
C LEU A 250 14.52 0.75 3.57
N ILE A 251 15.22 0.01 2.72
CA ILE A 251 15.62 0.47 1.37
C ILE A 251 14.38 0.75 0.53
N GLY A 252 13.42 -0.18 0.46
CA GLY A 252 12.16 0.06 -0.25
C GLY A 252 11.40 1.27 0.30
N SER A 253 11.30 1.41 1.62
CA SER A 253 10.64 2.53 2.28
C SER A 253 11.29 3.88 1.93
N SER A 254 12.61 3.91 1.82
CA SER A 254 13.38 5.12 1.51
C SER A 254 13.09 5.71 0.13
N VAL A 255 12.47 4.95 -0.78
CA VAL A 255 12.00 5.42 -2.09
C VAL A 255 10.94 6.52 -1.93
N TRP A 256 10.07 6.40 -0.93
CA TRP A 256 8.91 7.28 -0.74
C TRP A 256 8.99 8.21 0.47
N GLY A 257 9.72 7.83 1.53
CA GLY A 257 9.81 8.66 2.72
C GLY A 257 10.81 8.17 3.76
N ASP A 258 10.78 8.75 4.97
CA ASP A 258 11.66 8.33 6.06
C ASP A 258 11.42 6.84 6.36
N PRO A 259 12.42 5.96 6.21
CA PRO A 259 12.21 4.52 6.34
C PRO A 259 11.77 4.09 7.74
N GLY A 260 12.09 4.86 8.79
CA GLY A 260 11.65 4.58 10.16
C GLY A 260 10.21 4.98 10.46
N ILE A 261 9.60 5.85 9.64
CA ILE A 261 8.22 6.33 9.77
C ILE A 261 7.32 5.69 8.72
N PHE A 262 7.84 5.47 7.52
CA PHE A 262 7.10 4.92 6.39
C PHE A 262 6.81 3.44 6.56
N ALA A 263 7.67 2.67 7.21
CA ALA A 263 7.42 1.27 7.52
C ALA A 263 6.33 1.08 8.58
N ALA A 264 5.55 0.01 8.46
CA ALA A 264 4.53 -0.38 9.43
C ALA A 264 4.84 -1.76 10.04
N SER A 265 4.32 -2.01 11.23
CA SER A 265 4.48 -3.29 11.94
C SER A 265 3.27 -4.19 11.68
N TRP A 266 3.44 -5.51 11.65
CA TRP A 266 2.31 -6.44 11.67
C TRP A 266 1.49 -6.43 12.97
N ASP A 267 2.01 -5.80 14.03
CA ASP A 267 1.33 -5.62 15.32
C ASP A 267 0.18 -4.61 15.24
N MET A 268 -0.91 -5.00 14.60
CA MET A 268 -2.10 -4.17 14.46
C MET A 268 -3.37 -4.99 14.23
N THR A 269 -4.51 -4.34 14.46
CA THR A 269 -5.80 -4.91 14.05
C THR A 269 -5.99 -4.81 12.54
N LYS A 270 -6.91 -5.59 11.98
CA LYS A 270 -7.32 -5.46 10.57
C LYS A 270 -7.68 -4.01 10.20
N GLY A 271 -8.45 -3.30 11.02
CA GLY A 271 -8.79 -1.90 10.74
C GLY A 271 -7.59 -0.96 10.74
N GLY A 272 -6.58 -1.23 11.57
CA GLY A 272 -5.30 -0.53 11.53
C GLY A 272 -4.57 -0.77 10.21
N LEU A 273 -4.56 -2.01 9.72
CA LEU A 273 -3.95 -2.36 8.43
C LEU A 273 -4.65 -1.65 7.26
N GLU A 274 -5.98 -1.56 7.28
CA GLU A 274 -6.75 -0.84 6.26
C GLU A 274 -6.37 0.65 6.23
N ILE A 275 -6.14 1.27 7.39
CA ILE A 275 -5.68 2.66 7.51
C ILE A 275 -4.26 2.80 6.94
N GLU A 276 -3.32 1.96 7.37
CA GLU A 276 -1.93 1.99 6.89
C GLU A 276 -1.81 1.73 5.38
N ALA A 277 -2.64 0.83 4.84
CA ALA A 277 -2.68 0.57 3.40
C ALA A 277 -3.27 1.75 2.62
N SER A 278 -4.36 2.35 3.12
CA SER A 278 -4.98 3.52 2.47
C SER A 278 -4.08 4.75 2.45
N SER A 279 -3.25 4.95 3.48
CA SER A 279 -2.31 6.09 3.56
C SER A 279 -1.08 5.95 2.64
N ARG A 280 -0.92 4.79 1.99
CA ARG A 280 0.17 4.49 1.05
C ARG A 280 -0.34 4.01 -0.31
N ASN A 281 -1.60 4.34 -0.64
CA ASN A 281 -2.21 3.96 -1.91
C ASN A 281 -1.33 4.37 -3.12
N ASP A 282 -1.24 3.49 -4.12
CA ASP A 282 -0.38 3.57 -5.31
C ASP A 282 1.11 3.71 -5.03
N THR A 283 1.57 3.32 -3.84
CA THR A 283 3.01 3.23 -3.51
C THR A 283 3.33 1.80 -3.05
N MET A 284 3.91 1.62 -1.87
CA MET A 284 4.14 0.31 -1.24
C MET A 284 3.75 0.34 0.23
N LEU A 285 3.52 -0.84 0.81
CA LEU A 285 3.34 -1.01 2.25
C LEU A 285 4.40 -1.95 2.84
N PRO A 286 5.43 -1.44 3.51
CA PRO A 286 6.36 -2.27 4.26
C PRO A 286 5.67 -2.79 5.53
N LEU A 287 5.66 -4.10 5.75
CA LEU A 287 5.09 -4.75 6.94
C LEU A 287 6.13 -5.61 7.65
N ASP A 288 6.72 -5.05 8.70
CA ASP A 288 7.78 -5.72 9.44
C ASP A 288 7.21 -6.76 10.41
N GLU A 289 7.89 -7.90 10.46
CA GLU A 289 7.81 -8.87 11.54
C GLU A 289 6.45 -9.59 11.70
N ILE A 290 6.08 -10.42 10.71
CA ILE A 290 4.79 -11.14 10.67
C ILE A 290 4.47 -11.95 11.93
N LYS A 291 5.49 -12.40 12.67
CA LYS A 291 5.31 -13.11 13.95
C LYS A 291 4.54 -12.31 15.00
N ARG A 292 4.46 -10.98 14.86
CA ARG A 292 3.67 -10.09 15.71
C ARG A 292 2.18 -10.06 15.34
N ALA A 293 1.81 -10.47 14.13
CA ALA A 293 0.40 -10.60 13.75
C ALA A 293 -0.26 -11.78 14.48
N ASP A 294 -1.53 -11.60 14.83
CA ASP A 294 -2.38 -12.70 15.30
C ASP A 294 -2.45 -13.82 14.24
N PRO A 295 -1.93 -15.03 14.53
CA PRO A 295 -1.93 -16.15 13.59
C PRO A 295 -3.32 -16.51 13.05
N LYS A 296 -4.39 -16.22 13.81
CA LYS A 296 -5.77 -16.48 13.40
C LYS A 296 -6.28 -15.51 12.33
N ARG A 297 -5.67 -14.32 12.24
CA ARG A 297 -6.16 -13.21 11.42
C ARG A 297 -5.25 -12.86 10.25
N VAL A 298 -4.00 -13.34 10.27
CA VAL A 298 -2.98 -13.01 9.27
C VAL A 298 -3.43 -13.34 7.83
N GLN A 299 -4.12 -14.46 7.62
CA GLN A 299 -4.66 -14.83 6.30
C GLN A 299 -5.74 -13.85 5.83
N GLU A 300 -6.66 -13.46 6.71
CA GLU A 300 -7.71 -12.48 6.40
C GLU A 300 -7.10 -11.11 6.08
N MET A 301 -6.07 -10.72 6.83
CA MET A 301 -5.32 -9.47 6.62
C MET A 301 -4.60 -9.46 5.27
N ALA A 302 -3.87 -10.53 4.93
CA ALA A 302 -3.25 -10.69 3.62
C ALA A 302 -4.28 -10.69 2.47
N TYR A 303 -5.44 -11.30 2.69
CA TYR A 303 -6.55 -11.26 1.73
C TYR A 303 -7.07 -9.84 1.50
N SER A 304 -7.26 -9.09 2.58
CA SER A 304 -7.69 -7.69 2.53
C SER A 304 -6.69 -6.83 1.77
N LEU A 305 -5.40 -6.98 2.07
CA LEU A 305 -4.32 -6.23 1.42
C LEU A 305 -4.33 -6.43 -0.10
N ALA A 306 -4.37 -7.69 -0.54
CA ALA A 306 -4.34 -8.01 -1.96
C ALA A 306 -5.58 -7.52 -2.73
N ASN A 307 -6.75 -7.50 -2.08
CA ASN A 307 -7.99 -7.05 -2.71
C ASN A 307 -8.14 -5.53 -2.74
N GLY A 308 -7.40 -4.79 -1.92
CA GLY A 308 -7.42 -3.33 -1.98
C GLY A 308 -8.66 -2.68 -1.37
N GLN A 309 -9.42 -3.36 -0.52
CA GLN A 309 -10.66 -2.82 0.05
C GLN A 309 -10.81 -3.15 1.53
N GLY A 310 -11.22 -2.14 2.29
CA GLY A 310 -11.55 -2.25 3.71
C GLY A 310 -13.01 -2.66 3.95
N LYS A 311 -13.32 -2.96 5.21
CA LYS A 311 -14.68 -3.35 5.60
C LYS A 311 -15.60 -2.13 5.62
N GLY A 312 -16.85 -2.32 5.15
CA GLY A 312 -17.89 -1.30 5.33
C GLY A 312 -18.14 -1.07 6.82
N THR A 313 -18.10 0.19 7.25
CA THR A 313 -18.39 0.61 8.64
C THR A 313 -19.51 1.63 8.64
N MET A 314 -20.17 1.81 9.79
CA MET A 314 -21.21 2.83 9.96
C MET A 314 -20.63 4.04 10.69
N THR A 315 -21.14 5.24 10.38
CA THR A 315 -20.88 6.46 11.14
C THR A 315 -21.61 6.41 12.49
N ARG A 316 -21.32 7.38 13.38
CA ARG A 316 -22.03 7.52 14.66
C ARG A 316 -23.53 7.76 14.46
N ASP A 317 -23.89 8.40 13.35
CA ASP A 317 -25.25 8.72 12.95
C ASP A 317 -25.94 7.58 12.17
N ARG A 318 -25.34 6.38 12.18
CA ARG A 318 -25.81 5.17 11.51
C ARG A 318 -25.88 5.26 9.98
N GLU A 319 -25.12 6.16 9.38
CA GLU A 319 -24.94 6.22 7.92
C GLU A 319 -23.80 5.31 7.49
N ALA A 320 -23.80 4.86 6.23
CA ALA A 320 -22.68 4.09 5.71
C ALA A 320 -21.45 4.99 5.55
N ARG A 321 -20.35 4.66 6.24
CA ARG A 321 -19.07 5.32 6.00
C ARG A 321 -18.45 4.76 4.71
N GLY A 322 -17.87 5.64 3.90
CA GLY A 322 -17.09 5.25 2.72
C GLY A 322 -16.03 4.20 3.10
N LYS A 323 -15.92 3.14 2.28
CA LYS A 323 -14.92 2.10 2.50
C LYS A 323 -13.54 2.66 2.17
N LEU A 324 -12.55 2.34 3.00
CA LEU A 324 -11.16 2.54 2.63
C LEU A 324 -10.82 1.65 1.42
N SER A 325 -10.06 2.19 0.48
CA SER A 325 -9.58 1.47 -0.69
C SER A 325 -8.12 1.79 -0.91
N TRP A 326 -7.37 0.81 -1.40
CA TRP A 326 -5.97 0.99 -1.78
C TRP A 326 -5.60 0.06 -2.94
N ARG A 327 -4.48 0.36 -3.57
CA ARG A 327 -3.83 -0.45 -4.59
C ARG A 327 -2.34 -0.27 -4.40
N LEU A 328 -1.67 -1.29 -3.89
CA LEU A 328 -0.24 -1.25 -3.60
C LEU A 328 0.32 -2.67 -3.55
N LEU A 329 1.64 -2.77 -3.53
CA LEU A 329 2.33 -4.00 -3.17
C LEU A 329 2.83 -3.89 -1.72
N ALA A 330 2.54 -4.92 -0.93
CA ALA A 330 3.09 -5.06 0.41
C ALA A 330 4.46 -5.74 0.34
N LEU A 331 5.43 -5.24 1.12
CA LEU A 331 6.72 -5.89 1.32
C LEU A 331 6.82 -6.31 2.77
N SER A 332 6.54 -7.58 3.03
CA SER A 332 6.51 -8.17 4.37
C SER A 332 7.81 -8.90 4.70
N SER A 333 8.11 -9.08 5.98
CA SER A 333 9.23 -9.88 6.47
C SER A 333 8.81 -10.89 7.55
N GLY A 334 9.52 -12.02 7.62
CA GLY A 334 9.29 -13.04 8.63
C GLY A 334 10.39 -14.10 8.69
N GLU A 335 10.44 -14.83 9.81
CA GLU A 335 11.27 -16.04 9.95
C GLU A 335 10.60 -17.27 9.34
N ARG A 336 9.27 -17.24 9.25
CA ARG A 336 8.41 -18.29 8.69
C ARG A 336 7.59 -17.70 7.57
N SER A 337 7.26 -18.52 6.59
CA SER A 337 6.26 -18.20 5.57
C SER A 337 4.92 -17.81 6.21
N LEU A 338 4.07 -17.12 5.43
CA LEU A 338 2.74 -16.75 5.91
C LEU A 338 1.89 -17.98 6.27
N SER A 339 2.05 -19.08 5.54
CA SER A 339 1.31 -20.31 5.79
C SER A 339 1.79 -21.05 7.02
N GLU A 340 3.10 -21.16 7.23
CA GLU A 340 3.67 -21.69 8.47
C GLU A 340 3.23 -20.87 9.68
N HIS A 341 3.20 -19.53 9.56
CA HIS A 341 2.73 -18.67 10.66
C HIS A 341 1.25 -18.90 10.95
N ALA A 342 0.40 -18.99 9.92
CA ALA A 342 -1.02 -19.24 10.12
C ALA A 342 -1.32 -20.63 10.71
N ALA A 343 -0.52 -21.64 10.35
CA ALA A 343 -0.63 -23.01 10.86
C ALA A 343 -0.43 -23.11 12.37
N ILE A 344 0.27 -22.14 13.01
CA ILE A 344 0.41 -22.06 14.49
C ILE A 344 -0.96 -22.02 15.18
N SER A 345 -1.99 -21.45 14.53
CA SER A 345 -3.35 -21.38 15.08
C SER A 345 -4.15 -22.69 15.00
N GLY A 346 -3.59 -23.75 14.41
CA GLY A 346 -4.28 -25.00 14.12
C GLY A 346 -5.18 -24.95 12.88
N ASN A 347 -5.27 -23.80 12.20
CA ASN A 347 -5.95 -23.67 10.91
C ASN A 347 -4.93 -23.93 9.80
N ALA A 348 -5.20 -24.94 8.95
CA ALA A 348 -4.42 -25.13 7.74
C ALA A 348 -4.50 -23.86 6.86
N ALA A 349 -3.37 -23.44 6.31
CA ALA A 349 -3.35 -22.30 5.42
C ALA A 349 -4.10 -22.62 4.13
N HIS A 350 -5.13 -21.82 3.81
CA HIS A 350 -5.78 -21.93 2.51
C HIS A 350 -4.76 -21.53 1.43
N ALA A 351 -4.52 -22.41 0.45
CA ALA A 351 -3.56 -22.20 -0.64
C ALA A 351 -3.71 -20.83 -1.35
N GLY A 352 -4.93 -20.24 -1.34
CA GLY A 352 -5.18 -18.91 -1.89
C GLY A 352 -4.50 -17.74 -1.15
N ALA A 353 -4.13 -17.88 0.12
CA ALA A 353 -3.45 -16.83 0.88
C ALA A 353 -1.96 -16.71 0.51
N GLU A 354 -1.28 -17.83 0.30
CA GLU A 354 0.13 -17.90 -0.13
C GLU A 354 0.34 -17.23 -1.50
N LEU A 355 -0.67 -17.27 -2.36
CA LEU A 355 -0.63 -16.65 -3.69
C LEU A 355 -0.84 -15.13 -3.68
N ARG A 356 -1.16 -14.56 -2.51
CA ARG A 356 -1.36 -13.11 -2.32
C ARG A 356 -0.13 -12.44 -1.72
N MET A 357 0.60 -13.17 -0.87
CA MET A 357 1.87 -12.76 -0.27
C MET A 357 2.91 -13.79 -0.65
N VAL A 358 3.66 -13.51 -1.72
CA VAL A 358 4.55 -14.49 -2.33
C VAL A 358 5.83 -14.60 -1.51
N ASP A 359 6.15 -15.81 -1.04
CA ASP A 359 7.36 -16.03 -0.26
C ASP A 359 8.61 -15.94 -1.14
N VAL A 360 9.55 -15.09 -0.74
CA VAL A 360 10.86 -14.88 -1.38
C VAL A 360 11.96 -15.19 -0.38
N ASN A 361 12.96 -15.95 -0.83
CA ASN A 361 14.10 -16.31 -0.01
C ASN A 361 15.01 -15.10 0.27
N ALA A 362 15.14 -14.76 1.55
CA ALA A 362 16.04 -13.73 2.04
C ALA A 362 16.86 -14.22 3.25
N GLY A 363 17.08 -15.54 3.35
CA GLY A 363 17.78 -16.19 4.47
C GLY A 363 19.03 -16.96 4.08
N THR A 364 19.03 -17.61 2.91
CA THR A 364 20.07 -18.58 2.52
C THR A 364 20.85 -18.18 1.27
N ARG A 365 20.90 -16.88 0.97
CA ARG A 365 21.76 -16.32 -0.09
C ARG A 365 23.22 -16.29 0.39
N THR A 366 24.19 -15.98 -0.48
CA THR A 366 25.64 -16.08 -0.21
C THR A 366 26.05 -15.43 1.12
N HIS A 367 25.50 -14.26 1.42
CA HIS A 367 25.69 -13.51 2.65
C HIS A 367 24.33 -13.23 3.32
N ARG A 368 23.55 -14.30 3.54
CA ARG A 368 22.20 -14.28 4.14
C ARG A 368 21.13 -13.72 3.21
N ALA A 369 20.81 -12.42 3.27
CA ALA A 369 19.90 -11.76 2.32
C ALA A 369 20.64 -11.10 1.15
N PHE A 370 21.98 -11.12 1.14
CA PHE A 370 22.81 -10.44 0.15
C PHE A 370 23.64 -11.45 -0.65
N ASP A 371 23.97 -11.10 -1.89
CA ASP A 371 24.82 -11.87 -2.80
C ASP A 371 26.13 -11.14 -3.08
N GLU A 372 26.11 -9.80 -3.05
CA GLU A 372 27.26 -8.93 -3.27
C GLU A 372 27.36 -7.89 -2.15
N LEU A 373 28.55 -7.75 -1.56
CA LEU A 373 28.83 -6.82 -0.46
C LEU A 373 29.62 -5.59 -0.91
N HIS A 374 29.99 -5.53 -2.20
CA HIS A 374 30.73 -4.45 -2.85
C HIS A 374 32.03 -4.08 -2.13
N GLY A 375 32.80 -5.11 -1.75
CA GLY A 375 34.10 -4.98 -1.09
C GLY A 375 34.04 -4.71 0.42
N LEU A 376 32.88 -4.91 1.06
CA LEU A 376 32.67 -4.73 2.49
C LEU A 376 32.40 -6.06 3.20
N GLU A 377 32.54 -6.05 4.52
CA GLU A 377 32.04 -7.13 5.38
C GLU A 377 30.52 -6.99 5.59
N GLY A 378 29.83 -8.11 5.83
CA GLY A 378 28.36 -8.13 5.87
C GLY A 378 27.73 -7.18 6.90
N ALA A 379 28.33 -7.03 8.08
CA ALA A 379 27.86 -6.11 9.11
C ALA A 379 28.08 -4.63 8.72
N ASP A 380 29.18 -4.34 8.02
CA ASP A 380 29.53 -3.00 7.57
C ASP A 380 28.65 -2.57 6.40
N PHE A 381 28.42 -3.48 5.45
CA PHE A 381 27.47 -3.30 4.35
C PHE A 381 26.07 -2.96 4.88
N HIS A 382 25.56 -3.76 5.83
CA HIS A 382 24.25 -3.51 6.44
C HIS A 382 24.19 -2.15 7.14
N ARG A 383 25.19 -1.83 7.96
CA ARG A 383 25.26 -0.56 8.71
C ARG A 383 25.37 0.64 7.79
N GLN A 384 26.20 0.57 6.75
CA GLN A 384 26.37 1.64 5.78
C GLN A 384 25.05 1.95 5.05
N LEU A 385 24.37 0.92 4.54
CA LEU A 385 23.07 1.10 3.89
C LEU A 385 22.01 1.64 4.84
N THR A 386 21.97 1.17 6.10
CA THR A 386 21.04 1.69 7.11
C THR A 386 21.24 3.19 7.35
N VAL A 387 22.49 3.65 7.42
CA VAL A 387 22.81 5.09 7.56
C VAL A 387 22.44 5.85 6.29
N ALA A 388 22.77 5.32 5.12
CA ALA A 388 22.51 5.96 3.84
C ALA A 388 21.02 6.20 3.58
N VAL A 389 20.15 5.22 3.86
CA VAL A 389 18.68 5.37 3.71
C VAL A 389 18.08 6.35 4.73
N GLY A 390 18.69 6.47 5.91
CA GLY A 390 18.29 7.48 6.90
C GLY A 390 18.68 8.90 6.49
N ALA A 391 19.82 9.04 5.78
CA ALA A 391 20.34 10.33 5.33
C ALA A 391 19.71 10.80 4.02
N ASN A 392 19.39 9.88 3.11
CA ASN A 392 18.81 10.14 1.80
C ASN A 392 17.52 9.32 1.65
N HIS A 393 16.37 9.98 1.51
CA HIS A 393 15.08 9.30 1.29
C HIS A 393 14.00 10.24 0.73
N GLY A 394 12.95 9.65 0.16
CA GLY A 394 11.76 10.34 -0.35
C GLY A 394 11.91 10.97 -1.74
N HIS A 395 13.03 10.71 -2.42
CA HIS A 395 13.32 11.32 -3.72
C HIS A 395 12.88 10.47 -4.92
N ILE A 396 13.08 9.16 -4.83
CA ILE A 396 13.05 8.26 -6.00
C ILE A 396 11.61 8.03 -6.49
N GLY A 397 10.66 7.78 -5.58
CA GLY A 397 9.25 7.57 -5.93
C GLY A 397 8.65 8.78 -6.67
N PRO A 398 8.72 10.01 -6.12
CA PRO A 398 8.26 11.20 -6.83
C PRO A 398 8.97 11.43 -8.17
N ALA A 399 10.29 11.26 -8.25
CA ALA A 399 11.03 11.43 -9.49
C ALA A 399 10.63 10.41 -10.57
N PHE A 400 10.33 9.16 -10.17
CA PHE A 400 9.82 8.13 -11.06
C PHE A 400 8.45 8.51 -11.64
N VAL A 401 7.53 8.99 -10.80
CA VAL A 401 6.20 9.44 -11.24
C VAL A 401 6.29 10.65 -12.16
N GLU A 402 7.19 11.61 -11.89
CA GLU A 402 7.43 12.75 -12.78
C GLU A 402 7.86 12.31 -14.18
N LYS A 403 8.77 11.33 -14.27
CA LYS A 403 9.22 10.78 -15.56
C LYS A 403 8.13 9.98 -16.26
N LEU A 404 7.35 9.20 -15.51
CA LEU A 404 6.20 8.45 -16.01
C LEU A 404 5.12 9.37 -16.60
N LEU A 405 4.83 10.50 -15.96
CA LEU A 405 3.88 11.49 -16.48
C LEU A 405 4.42 12.27 -17.67
N ALA A 406 5.73 12.45 -17.77
CA ALA A 406 6.36 13.16 -18.88
C ALA A 406 6.43 12.35 -20.18
N SER A 407 6.39 11.01 -20.12
CA SER A 407 6.38 10.18 -21.33
C SER A 407 5.02 10.15 -22.03
N ASP A 408 3.92 10.19 -21.26
CA ASP A 408 2.52 10.16 -21.74
C ASP A 408 2.21 9.04 -22.76
N ASP A 409 2.92 7.91 -22.68
CA ASP A 409 2.80 6.77 -23.61
C ASP A 409 2.22 5.53 -22.92
N ARG A 410 0.91 5.55 -22.70
CA ARG A 410 0.20 4.42 -22.10
C ARG A 410 0.21 3.16 -23.01
N PRO A 411 0.00 3.24 -24.33
CA PRO A 411 0.10 2.08 -25.20
C PRO A 411 1.49 1.41 -25.13
N GLY A 412 2.56 2.20 -25.22
CA GLY A 412 3.93 1.68 -25.08
C GLY A 412 4.16 1.00 -23.74
N LEU A 413 3.68 1.58 -22.63
CA LEU A 413 3.76 0.95 -21.31
C LEU A 413 3.08 -0.44 -21.25
N LEU A 414 1.95 -0.62 -21.93
CA LEU A 414 1.25 -1.91 -21.99
C LEU A 414 2.03 -2.93 -22.85
N GLU A 415 2.64 -2.48 -23.94
CA GLU A 415 3.51 -3.31 -24.79
C GLU A 415 4.77 -3.75 -24.03
N ASP A 416 5.43 -2.82 -23.32
CA ASP A 416 6.58 -3.09 -22.47
C ASP A 416 6.24 -4.08 -21.36
N PHE A 417 5.09 -3.89 -20.70
CA PHE A 417 4.61 -4.83 -19.70
C PHE A 417 4.36 -6.21 -20.29
N ALA A 418 3.70 -6.31 -21.44
CA ALA A 418 3.47 -7.59 -22.12
C ALA A 418 4.78 -8.28 -22.52
N GLY A 419 5.76 -7.52 -23.02
CA GLY A 419 7.08 -8.01 -23.39
C GLY A 419 7.89 -8.54 -22.21
N ILE A 420 7.87 -7.85 -21.06
CA ILE A 420 8.49 -8.33 -19.82
C ILE A 420 7.73 -9.55 -19.30
N ARG A 421 6.39 -9.50 -19.28
CA ARG A 421 5.55 -10.55 -18.73
C ARG A 421 5.67 -11.88 -19.48
N ALA A 422 5.90 -11.83 -20.79
CA ALA A 422 6.12 -13.01 -21.62
C ALA A 422 7.39 -13.81 -21.25
N GLN A 423 8.30 -13.22 -20.47
CA GLN A 423 9.55 -13.87 -20.03
C GLN A 423 9.42 -14.63 -18.70
N PHE A 424 8.22 -14.67 -18.11
CA PHE A 424 7.92 -15.44 -16.91
C PHE A 424 7.07 -16.66 -17.28
N ALA A 425 7.48 -17.85 -16.86
CA ALA A 425 6.78 -19.10 -17.15
C ALA A 425 5.39 -19.15 -16.49
N GLU A 426 4.45 -19.89 -17.09
CA GLU A 426 3.10 -20.07 -16.54
C GLU A 426 2.68 -21.54 -16.60
N ASP A 427 2.86 -22.27 -15.50
CA ASP A 427 2.41 -23.67 -15.43
C ASP A 427 0.91 -23.77 -15.12
N ASN A 428 0.33 -22.74 -14.48
CA ASN A 428 -1.10 -22.67 -14.17
C ASN A 428 -1.57 -21.23 -13.88
N ALA A 429 -2.89 -21.02 -13.80
CA ALA A 429 -3.49 -19.70 -13.55
C ALA A 429 -3.07 -19.03 -12.22
N GLN A 430 -2.58 -19.81 -11.24
CA GLN A 430 -2.07 -19.26 -9.98
C GLN A 430 -0.66 -18.71 -10.16
N ALA A 431 0.20 -19.44 -10.88
CA ALA A 431 1.53 -18.99 -11.27
C ALA A 431 1.46 -17.72 -12.14
N GLY A 432 0.43 -17.59 -12.99
CA GLY A 432 0.19 -16.38 -13.79
C GLY A 432 0.05 -15.10 -12.96
N ARG A 433 -0.73 -15.12 -11.87
CA ARG A 433 -0.87 -13.93 -11.00
C ARG A 433 0.41 -13.56 -10.25
N VAL A 434 1.24 -14.56 -9.93
CA VAL A 434 2.54 -14.32 -9.30
C VAL A 434 3.50 -13.74 -10.33
N ALA A 435 3.52 -14.30 -11.55
CA ALA A 435 4.27 -13.78 -12.67
C ALA A 435 3.88 -12.33 -13.02
N ASP A 436 2.60 -11.97 -12.99
CA ASP A 436 2.15 -10.57 -13.20
C ASP A 436 2.80 -9.60 -12.20
N ARG A 437 2.93 -10.03 -10.92
CA ARG A 437 3.55 -9.21 -9.88
C ARG A 437 5.05 -9.07 -10.07
N PHE A 438 5.76 -10.17 -10.35
CA PHE A 438 7.20 -10.09 -10.64
C PHE A 438 7.47 -9.28 -11.91
N ALA A 439 6.62 -9.41 -12.94
CA ALA A 439 6.73 -8.64 -14.17
C ALA A 439 6.54 -7.13 -13.95
N VAL A 440 5.55 -6.70 -13.16
CA VAL A 440 5.38 -5.26 -12.88
C VAL A 440 6.48 -4.71 -11.98
N ILE A 441 7.03 -5.52 -11.07
CA ILE A 441 8.21 -5.15 -10.26
C ILE A 441 9.45 -5.00 -11.15
N ALA A 442 9.69 -5.94 -12.05
CA ALA A 442 10.77 -5.88 -13.03
C ALA A 442 10.63 -4.66 -13.94
N LEU A 443 9.44 -4.45 -14.51
CA LEU A 443 9.13 -3.28 -15.35
C LEU A 443 9.43 -1.97 -14.63
N ALA A 444 9.00 -1.83 -13.37
CA ALA A 444 9.27 -0.63 -12.59
C ALA A 444 10.77 -0.39 -12.40
N GLY A 445 11.55 -1.45 -12.14
CA GLY A 445 13.01 -1.39 -12.06
C GLY A 445 13.65 -0.97 -13.39
N GLU A 446 13.30 -1.64 -14.49
CA GLU A 446 13.84 -1.34 -15.83
C GLU A 446 13.49 0.07 -16.30
N MET A 447 12.26 0.53 -16.06
CA MET A 447 11.87 1.92 -16.35
C MET A 447 12.70 2.91 -15.52
N ALA A 448 12.94 2.63 -14.24
CA ALA A 448 13.74 3.50 -13.39
C ALA A 448 15.23 3.53 -13.81
N ILE A 449 15.77 2.42 -14.33
CA ILE A 449 17.08 2.38 -14.99
C ILE A 449 17.06 3.27 -16.24
N ALA A 450 16.07 3.09 -17.13
CA ALA A 450 15.93 3.88 -18.36
C ALA A 450 15.76 5.38 -18.10
N TYR A 451 15.12 5.76 -16.99
CA TYR A 451 14.99 7.15 -16.55
C TYR A 451 16.25 7.74 -15.90
N GLY A 452 17.29 6.93 -15.68
CA GLY A 452 18.53 7.34 -15.01
C GLY A 452 18.38 7.53 -13.50
N LEU A 453 17.34 6.92 -12.90
CA LEU A 453 17.07 6.95 -11.45
C LEU A 453 17.79 5.82 -10.71
N LEU A 454 18.04 4.69 -11.40
CA LEU A 454 18.81 3.58 -10.88
C LEU A 454 20.10 3.45 -11.72
N PRO A 455 21.29 3.54 -11.09
CA PRO A 455 22.57 3.47 -11.80
C PRO A 455 22.98 2.02 -12.06
N TRP A 456 22.04 1.19 -12.51
CA TRP A 456 22.24 -0.24 -12.75
C TRP A 456 22.35 -0.53 -14.25
N THR A 457 22.89 -1.69 -14.56
CA THR A 457 22.96 -2.21 -15.91
C THR A 457 21.54 -2.50 -16.43
N PRO A 458 21.17 -2.08 -17.66
CA PRO A 458 19.89 -2.47 -18.26
C PRO A 458 19.69 -3.99 -18.25
N GLY A 459 18.50 -4.44 -17.86
CA GLY A 459 18.15 -5.85 -17.70
C GLY A 459 18.46 -6.43 -16.31
N ALA A 460 19.15 -5.70 -15.42
CA ALA A 460 19.48 -6.21 -14.09
C ALA A 460 18.23 -6.45 -13.22
N ALA A 461 17.25 -5.54 -13.25
CA ALA A 461 16.04 -5.68 -12.43
C ALA A 461 15.17 -6.84 -12.92
N LEU A 462 15.10 -7.02 -14.24
CA LEU A 462 14.43 -8.16 -14.87
C LEU A 462 15.08 -9.49 -14.50
N ALA A 463 16.41 -9.59 -14.62
CA ALA A 463 17.15 -10.80 -14.29
C ALA A 463 16.97 -11.20 -12.81
N ASP A 464 17.05 -10.23 -11.90
CA ASP A 464 16.85 -10.47 -10.47
C ASP A 464 15.42 -10.95 -10.17
N CYS A 465 14.41 -10.35 -10.82
CA CYS A 465 13.01 -10.79 -10.65
C CYS A 465 12.78 -12.19 -11.23
N GLN A 466 13.39 -12.53 -12.36
CA GLN A 466 13.31 -13.87 -12.97
C GLN A 466 13.95 -14.93 -12.06
N LEU A 467 15.10 -14.62 -11.47
CA LEU A 467 15.77 -15.50 -10.52
C LEU A 467 14.86 -15.80 -9.32
N LEU A 468 14.35 -14.76 -8.66
CA LEU A 468 13.49 -14.91 -7.48
C LEU A 468 12.16 -15.60 -7.81
N TYR A 469 11.60 -15.34 -8.99
CA TYR A 469 10.41 -16.04 -9.47
C TYR A 469 10.68 -17.53 -9.70
N GLY A 470 11.82 -17.87 -10.32
CA GLY A 470 12.24 -19.26 -10.55
C GLY A 470 12.50 -20.01 -9.25
N GLU A 471 13.15 -19.37 -8.26
CA GLU A 471 13.32 -19.90 -6.91
C GLU A 471 11.96 -20.21 -6.27
N TRP A 472 10.99 -19.28 -6.36
CA TRP A 472 9.64 -19.50 -5.87
C TRP A 472 8.93 -20.65 -6.59
N LEU A 473 9.00 -20.69 -7.93
CA LEU A 473 8.36 -21.72 -8.75
C LEU A 473 8.92 -23.11 -8.43
N SER A 474 10.24 -23.23 -8.21
CA SER A 474 10.86 -24.52 -7.83
C SER A 474 10.36 -25.06 -6.50
N ARG A 475 10.08 -24.18 -5.52
CA ARG A 475 9.55 -24.56 -4.20
C ARG A 475 8.08 -24.91 -4.26
N VAL A 476 7.32 -24.13 -5.02
CA VAL A 476 5.89 -24.35 -5.20
C VAL A 476 5.62 -25.44 -6.23
N GLY A 477 6.58 -25.94 -7.01
CA GLY A 477 6.40 -27.00 -8.01
C GLY A 477 5.33 -26.71 -9.08
N GLY A 478 5.34 -27.47 -10.18
CA GLY A 478 4.38 -27.28 -11.30
C GLY A 478 2.91 -27.66 -11.01
N GLY A 479 2.59 -28.05 -9.77
CA GLY A 479 1.26 -28.54 -9.36
C GLY A 479 0.47 -27.55 -8.51
N ASN A 480 -0.86 -27.70 -8.45
CA ASN A 480 -1.71 -26.90 -7.57
C ASN A 480 -1.34 -27.19 -6.11
N ALA A 481 -0.93 -26.18 -5.34
CA ALA A 481 -0.52 -26.33 -3.93
C ALA A 481 -1.57 -27.03 -3.08
N GLU A 482 -2.86 -26.82 -3.39
CA GLU A 482 -3.97 -27.50 -2.73
C GLU A 482 -4.00 -29.02 -3.03
N ASP A 483 -3.61 -29.45 -4.24
CA ASP A 483 -3.48 -30.88 -4.55
C ASP A 483 -2.40 -31.53 -3.69
N ARG A 484 -1.23 -30.90 -3.56
CA ARG A 484 -0.15 -31.44 -2.73
C ARG A 484 -0.53 -31.53 -1.26
N GLN A 485 -1.21 -30.52 -0.70
CA GLN A 485 -1.69 -30.57 0.68
C GLN A 485 -2.65 -31.75 0.91
N ILE A 486 -3.55 -32.00 -0.05
CA ILE A 486 -4.46 -33.15 0.01
C ILE A 486 -3.69 -34.47 -0.02
N LEU A 487 -2.78 -34.63 -0.97
CA LEU A 487 -2.01 -35.89 -1.15
C LEU A 487 -1.13 -36.16 0.08
N ALA A 488 -0.43 -35.14 0.59
CA ALA A 488 0.38 -35.23 1.80
C ALA A 488 -0.46 -35.59 3.04
N GLY A 489 -1.66 -35.00 3.19
CA GLY A 489 -2.57 -35.35 4.28
C GLY A 489 -3.05 -36.81 4.22
N ILE A 490 -3.28 -37.34 3.01
CA ILE A 490 -3.63 -38.75 2.82
C ILE A 490 -2.45 -39.66 3.16
N LEU A 491 -1.23 -39.34 2.71
CA LEU A 491 -0.02 -40.10 3.05
C LEU A 491 0.24 -40.12 4.55
N ASP A 492 0.19 -38.97 5.22
CA ASP A 492 0.36 -38.86 6.68
C ASP A 492 -0.71 -39.66 7.45
N PHE A 493 -1.94 -39.68 6.96
CA PHE A 493 -3.00 -40.54 7.52
C PHE A 493 -2.66 -42.02 7.36
N ILE A 494 -2.16 -42.44 6.19
CA ILE A 494 -1.73 -43.81 5.94
C ILE A 494 -0.56 -44.19 6.86
N ASP A 495 0.42 -43.32 7.05
CA ASP A 495 1.57 -43.61 7.93
C ASP A 495 1.16 -43.75 9.39
N LYS A 496 0.25 -42.89 9.87
CA LYS A 496 -0.24 -42.93 11.26
C LYS A 496 -1.19 -44.09 11.52
N HIS A 497 -1.97 -44.49 10.51
CA HIS A 497 -3.14 -45.35 10.73
C HIS A 497 -3.19 -46.61 9.85
N GLY A 498 -2.22 -46.81 8.96
CA GLY A 498 -2.23 -47.86 7.93
C GLY A 498 -2.30 -49.28 8.46
N THR A 499 -1.85 -49.52 9.69
CA THR A 499 -1.92 -50.82 10.38
C THR A 499 -3.02 -50.90 11.44
N SER A 500 -3.49 -49.76 11.96
CA SER A 500 -4.41 -49.71 13.10
C SER A 500 -5.87 -49.46 12.72
N ARG A 501 -6.13 -48.81 11.58
CA ARG A 501 -7.49 -48.46 11.10
C ARG A 501 -7.86 -49.12 9.77
N PHE A 502 -6.95 -49.88 9.16
CA PHE A 502 -7.20 -50.65 7.93
C PHE A 502 -6.99 -52.14 8.16
N SER A 503 -7.89 -52.96 7.61
CA SER A 503 -7.81 -54.42 7.65
C SER A 503 -7.58 -54.99 6.25
N ASP A 504 -7.03 -56.19 6.16
CA ASP A 504 -6.97 -56.90 4.88
C ASP A 504 -8.39 -57.16 4.36
N VAL A 505 -8.62 -56.94 3.07
CA VAL A 505 -9.92 -57.19 2.43
C VAL A 505 -10.14 -58.68 2.12
N GLU A 506 -9.07 -59.48 2.06
CA GLU A 506 -9.14 -60.92 1.76
C GLU A 506 -9.06 -61.81 3.00
N ASP A 507 -8.84 -61.24 4.18
CA ASP A 507 -8.72 -61.99 5.43
C ASP A 507 -10.03 -62.71 5.80
N GLN A 508 -9.93 -64.03 5.92
CA GLN A 508 -11.04 -64.94 6.22
C GLN A 508 -11.34 -65.01 7.73
N THR A 509 -10.44 -64.47 8.56
CA THR A 509 -10.56 -64.38 10.02
C THR A 509 -10.54 -62.92 10.47
N PRO A 510 -11.55 -62.12 10.09
CA PRO A 510 -11.49 -60.68 10.21
C PRO A 510 -11.29 -60.23 11.66
N ASP A 511 -10.31 -59.35 11.85
CA ASP A 511 -10.03 -58.75 13.15
C ASP A 511 -11.28 -58.01 13.67
N THR A 512 -11.80 -58.47 14.81
CA THR A 512 -13.08 -58.01 15.37
C THR A 512 -12.96 -56.69 16.13
N LYS A 513 -11.73 -56.22 16.40
CA LYS A 513 -11.47 -55.03 17.23
C LYS A 513 -10.64 -53.97 16.50
N VAL A 514 -11.18 -53.44 15.41
CA VAL A 514 -10.63 -52.25 14.74
C VAL A 514 -11.44 -51.01 15.13
N PHE A 515 -10.89 -50.16 15.98
CA PHE A 515 -11.53 -48.91 16.37
C PHE A 515 -11.48 -47.89 15.22
N ASN A 516 -12.59 -47.18 14.98
CA ASN A 516 -12.71 -46.13 13.95
C ASN A 516 -12.18 -46.57 12.56
N ARG A 517 -12.58 -47.78 12.11
CA ARG A 517 -12.11 -48.36 10.83
C ARG A 517 -12.22 -47.36 9.68
N ALA A 518 -11.07 -47.05 9.08
CA ALA A 518 -10.92 -46.12 7.98
C ALA A 518 -11.14 -46.78 6.61
N GLY A 519 -10.94 -48.09 6.54
CA GLY A 519 -11.06 -48.83 5.30
C GLY A 519 -10.43 -50.20 5.36
N TYR A 520 -9.99 -50.67 4.20
CA TYR A 520 -9.29 -51.93 4.02
C TYR A 520 -8.00 -51.71 3.23
N TRP A 521 -7.13 -52.71 3.15
CA TRP A 521 -6.02 -52.72 2.20
C TRP A 521 -6.06 -54.01 1.38
N GLU A 522 -5.48 -53.97 0.18
CA GLU A 522 -5.27 -55.14 -0.66
C GLU A 522 -3.82 -55.12 -1.17
N VAL A 523 -3.26 -56.28 -1.45
CA VAL A 523 -1.93 -56.40 -2.06
C VAL A 523 -2.12 -56.78 -3.53
N VAL A 524 -1.53 -55.98 -4.43
CA VAL A 524 -1.58 -56.21 -5.88
C VAL A 524 -0.14 -56.23 -6.39
N GLY A 525 0.35 -57.43 -6.72
CA GLY A 525 1.77 -57.61 -7.04
C GLY A 525 2.64 -57.33 -5.81
N ALA A 526 3.57 -56.38 -5.93
CA ALA A 526 4.43 -55.93 -4.83
C ALA A 526 3.87 -54.69 -4.09
N LYS A 527 2.75 -54.13 -4.53
CA LYS A 527 2.19 -52.88 -4.01
C LYS A 527 1.06 -53.13 -3.02
N ARG A 528 1.00 -52.30 -1.98
CA ARG A 528 -0.12 -52.28 -1.03
C ARG A 528 -1.04 -51.10 -1.33
N LEU A 529 -2.25 -51.40 -1.79
CA LEU A 529 -3.27 -50.39 -2.07
C LEU A 529 -4.18 -50.20 -0.86
N TYR A 530 -4.56 -48.95 -0.59
CA TYR A 530 -5.42 -48.59 0.53
C TYR A 530 -6.82 -48.24 0.04
N LEU A 531 -7.83 -48.95 0.55
CA LEU A 531 -9.24 -48.82 0.19
C LEU A 531 -9.98 -47.98 1.24
N PHE A 532 -10.04 -46.67 1.02
CA PHE A 532 -10.68 -45.74 1.95
C PHE A 532 -12.20 -45.75 1.85
N ASN A 533 -12.86 -45.69 3.00
CA ASN A 533 -14.27 -45.30 3.04
C ASN A 533 -14.40 -43.77 2.89
N LYS A 534 -15.59 -43.29 2.52
CA LYS A 534 -15.85 -41.86 2.27
C LYS A 534 -15.53 -40.97 3.48
N SER A 535 -15.86 -41.41 4.68
CA SER A 535 -15.67 -40.61 5.90
C SER A 535 -14.18 -40.44 6.20
N ALA A 536 -13.42 -41.54 6.14
CA ALA A 536 -12.00 -41.54 6.42
C ALA A 536 -11.19 -40.80 5.35
N LEU A 537 -11.60 -40.85 4.09
CA LEU A 537 -10.95 -40.05 3.05
C LEU A 537 -11.16 -38.55 3.27
N THR A 538 -12.34 -38.16 3.75
CA THR A 538 -12.64 -36.76 4.10
C THR A 538 -11.89 -36.34 5.38
N GLU A 539 -11.71 -37.27 6.31
CA GLU A 539 -10.92 -37.08 7.53
C GLU A 539 -9.43 -36.90 7.21
N ALA A 540 -8.87 -37.75 6.34
CA ALA A 540 -7.47 -37.71 5.92
C ALA A 540 -7.11 -36.40 5.18
N ALA A 541 -8.04 -35.87 4.39
CA ALA A 541 -7.90 -34.59 3.69
C ALA A 541 -8.73 -33.49 4.37
N HIS A 542 -8.53 -33.29 5.68
CA HIS A 542 -9.27 -32.34 6.48
C HIS A 542 -9.25 -30.92 5.89
N GLY A 543 -10.42 -30.27 5.82
CA GLY A 543 -10.57 -28.92 5.28
C GLY A 543 -10.88 -28.85 3.78
N HIS A 544 -10.86 -29.99 3.06
CA HIS A 544 -11.21 -30.05 1.64
C HIS A 544 -12.49 -30.86 1.39
N GLY A 545 -13.31 -30.42 0.43
CA GLY A 545 -14.50 -31.16 0.01
C GLY A 545 -14.14 -32.44 -0.75
N LEU A 546 -14.90 -33.52 -0.56
CA LEU A 546 -14.63 -34.82 -1.20
C LEU A 546 -14.40 -34.74 -2.72
N ALA A 547 -15.18 -33.93 -3.45
CA ALA A 547 -15.02 -33.78 -4.90
C ALA A 547 -13.64 -33.21 -5.28
N ARG A 548 -13.10 -32.31 -4.45
CA ARG A 548 -11.78 -31.71 -4.62
C ARG A 548 -10.67 -32.73 -4.34
N VAL A 549 -10.84 -33.53 -3.31
CA VAL A 549 -9.92 -34.61 -2.91
C VAL A 549 -9.80 -35.65 -4.02
N VAL A 550 -10.93 -36.09 -4.56
CA VAL A 550 -10.96 -37.06 -5.66
C VAL A 550 -10.28 -36.50 -6.91
N LYS A 551 -10.49 -35.21 -7.22
CA LYS A 551 -9.81 -34.57 -8.37
C LYS A 551 -8.28 -34.51 -8.18
N ALA A 552 -7.80 -34.29 -6.96
CA ALA A 552 -6.36 -34.29 -6.66
C ALA A 552 -5.76 -35.70 -6.88
N LEU A 553 -6.45 -36.74 -6.39
CA LEU A 553 -6.06 -38.13 -6.59
C LEU A 553 -6.10 -38.56 -8.07
N GLU A 554 -7.08 -38.07 -8.85
CA GLU A 554 -7.12 -38.26 -10.31
C GLU A 554 -5.92 -37.60 -10.99
N GLY A 555 -5.58 -36.36 -10.59
CA GLY A 555 -4.45 -35.61 -11.15
C GLY A 555 -3.09 -36.25 -10.89
N ALA A 556 -2.91 -36.88 -9.73
CA ALA A 556 -1.70 -37.65 -9.40
C ALA A 556 -1.73 -39.10 -9.89
N ALA A 557 -2.75 -39.51 -10.66
CA ALA A 557 -2.97 -40.90 -11.07
C ALA A 557 -2.96 -41.91 -9.89
N ALA A 558 -3.34 -41.46 -8.70
CA ALA A 558 -3.31 -42.24 -7.46
C ALA A 558 -4.55 -43.13 -7.26
N LEU A 559 -5.62 -42.94 -8.05
CA LEU A 559 -6.79 -43.82 -8.04
C LEU A 559 -6.53 -45.09 -8.85
N ALA A 560 -6.06 -46.14 -8.19
CA ALA A 560 -5.60 -47.36 -8.85
C ALA A 560 -6.71 -48.20 -9.48
N LYS A 561 -7.91 -48.22 -8.90
CA LYS A 561 -9.03 -49.06 -9.36
C LYS A 561 -10.38 -48.37 -9.19
N HIS A 562 -11.20 -48.40 -10.23
CA HIS A 562 -12.57 -47.90 -10.22
C HIS A 562 -13.47 -48.77 -11.12
N ASP A 563 -14.78 -48.79 -10.84
CA ASP A 563 -15.76 -49.45 -11.72
C ASP A 563 -16.00 -48.60 -12.99
N THR A 564 -16.43 -49.24 -14.09
CA THR A 564 -16.61 -48.62 -15.41
C THR A 564 -17.97 -47.93 -15.60
N ASP A 565 -18.91 -48.11 -14.68
CA ASP A 565 -20.28 -47.56 -14.77
C ASP A 565 -20.32 -46.04 -14.59
N ARG A 566 -21.25 -45.38 -15.31
CA ARG A 566 -21.33 -43.91 -15.49
C ARG A 566 -21.40 -43.10 -14.18
N ASP A 567 -22.04 -43.65 -13.14
CA ASP A 567 -22.19 -43.03 -11.80
C ASP A 567 -21.07 -43.43 -10.81
N SER A 568 -20.11 -44.23 -11.24
CA SER A 568 -19.26 -45.02 -10.32
C SER A 568 -17.75 -44.98 -10.64
N ARG A 569 -17.35 -44.15 -11.60
CA ARG A 569 -15.99 -44.03 -12.19
C ARG A 569 -14.82 -43.71 -11.24
N ARG A 570 -15.06 -43.58 -9.93
CA ARG A 570 -14.09 -43.09 -8.94
C ARG A 570 -13.97 -43.98 -7.70
N THR A 571 -14.80 -45.02 -7.63
CA THR A 571 -14.81 -45.97 -6.52
C THR A 571 -14.95 -47.37 -7.09
N LYS A 572 -14.61 -48.39 -6.32
CA LYS A 572 -14.83 -49.80 -6.69
C LYS A 572 -15.64 -50.51 -5.62
N LYS A 573 -16.57 -51.37 -6.04
CA LYS A 573 -17.38 -52.17 -5.13
C LYS A 573 -16.60 -53.40 -4.65
N TYR A 574 -16.45 -53.55 -3.33
CA TYR A 574 -15.81 -54.69 -2.68
C TYR A 574 -16.80 -55.46 -1.82
N ARG A 575 -16.66 -56.79 -1.76
CA ARG A 575 -17.32 -57.64 -0.78
C ARG A 575 -16.48 -57.64 0.50
N LEU A 576 -17.09 -57.36 1.63
CA LEU A 576 -16.35 -57.16 2.89
C LEU A 576 -16.22 -58.47 3.68
N PRO A 577 -15.09 -58.68 4.40
CA PRO A 577 -14.86 -59.85 5.26
C PRO A 577 -15.96 -60.11 6.31
N ALA A 578 -16.52 -59.05 6.89
CA ALA A 578 -17.58 -59.14 7.91
C ALA A 578 -19.00 -59.31 7.33
N GLY A 579 -19.11 -59.52 6.01
CA GLY A 579 -20.39 -59.57 5.29
C GLY A 579 -20.81 -58.23 4.68
N GLY A 580 -21.58 -58.29 3.60
CA GLY A 580 -22.04 -57.12 2.84
C GLY A 580 -21.05 -56.64 1.75
N SER A 581 -21.37 -55.50 1.15
CA SER A 581 -20.53 -54.88 0.12
C SER A 581 -20.49 -53.36 0.30
N ALA A 582 -19.33 -52.74 0.08
CA ALA A 582 -19.16 -51.30 0.14
C ALA A 582 -18.41 -50.78 -1.09
N ARG A 583 -18.62 -49.50 -1.43
CA ARG A 583 -17.84 -48.78 -2.44
C ARG A 583 -16.71 -48.02 -1.75
N LEU A 584 -15.49 -48.29 -2.17
CA LEU A 584 -14.29 -47.73 -1.56
C LEU A 584 -13.45 -46.99 -2.61
N TYR A 585 -12.68 -46.01 -2.15
CA TYR A 585 -11.67 -45.32 -2.96
C TYR A 585 -10.37 -46.10 -2.87
N VAL A 586 -9.91 -46.65 -3.98
CA VAL A 586 -8.69 -47.47 -4.03
C VAL A 586 -7.51 -46.56 -4.37
N ILE A 587 -6.63 -46.35 -3.41
CA ILE A 587 -5.53 -45.39 -3.48
C ILE A 587 -4.20 -46.13 -3.51
N ASP A 588 -3.35 -45.79 -4.48
CA ASP A 588 -1.95 -46.21 -4.57
C ASP A 588 -1.07 -45.16 -3.88
N PRO A 589 -0.48 -45.44 -2.70
CA PRO A 589 0.41 -44.50 -2.01
C PRO A 589 1.67 -44.21 -2.82
N ASP A 590 2.22 -45.20 -3.54
CA ASP A 590 3.47 -45.04 -4.29
C ASP A 590 3.31 -44.04 -5.45
N ALA A 591 2.09 -43.93 -6.01
CA ALA A 591 1.77 -42.97 -7.06
C ALA A 591 1.65 -41.52 -6.53
N MET A 592 1.47 -41.35 -5.22
CA MET A 592 1.46 -40.05 -4.55
C MET A 592 2.86 -39.64 -4.06
N ASP A 593 3.72 -40.62 -3.80
CA ASP A 593 5.06 -40.45 -3.23
C ASP A 593 6.15 -40.22 -4.29
N SER A 594 5.85 -40.43 -5.57
CA SER A 594 6.73 -40.02 -6.65
C SER A 594 6.85 -38.49 -6.69
N GLU A 595 7.90 -37.96 -6.05
CA GLU A 595 8.43 -36.63 -6.37
C GLU A 595 8.42 -36.46 -7.89
N GLY A 596 7.85 -35.33 -8.34
CA GLY A 596 7.55 -35.02 -9.74
C GLY A 596 8.50 -35.70 -10.73
N GLY A 597 8.01 -36.78 -11.35
CA GLY A 597 8.80 -37.63 -12.21
C GLY A 597 8.16 -37.78 -13.59
N GLY A 598 8.60 -36.92 -14.50
CA GLY A 598 8.68 -37.24 -15.94
C GLY A 598 7.44 -36.93 -16.78
N LEU A 599 7.38 -35.69 -17.28
CA LEU A 599 7.46 -35.40 -18.72
C LEU A 599 7.96 -33.97 -18.93
#